data_AF-A0A812SH13-F1
#
_entry.id   AF-A0A812SH13-F1
#
_cell.length_a   1.000
_cell.length_b   1.000
_cell.length_c   1.000
_cell.angle_alpha   90.00
_cell.angle_beta   90.00
_cell.angle_gamma   90.00
#
_symmetry.space_group_name_H-M   'P 1'
#
loop_
_entity.id
_entity.type
_entity.pdbx_description
1 polymer ?
#
loop_
_entity_poly.entity_id
_entity_poly.type
_entity_poly.pdbx_seq_one_letter_code
_entity_poly.pdbx_strand_id
1 'polypeptide(L)'
;MLVMFGALKTSQGATLTLLDETFDGSTQFQISSEFFSDTADDFFGILNADGITGLFSGGPGDVSSALPGTEPFVVSSSFQVSGFDNAYLVAQDLDGEGGPKEVTVTWENLDISGCAPDSLRFAGKFATDDAIDGDFDFDAADFVRILASLDAGSDTLVLEWSINGSGASFNKQPRLTDDTNTSLTSTAQEVQRSIPGSGTSMTLKLVISLDSGDEDI
;
A
#
# COMPACT_ATOMS: atom_id res chain seq x y z
N MET A 1 8.09 2.93 -0.15
CA MET A 1 9.08 1.84 0.09
C MET A 1 8.47 0.79 0.99
N LEU A 2 8.51 -0.46 0.55
CA LEU A 2 8.07 -1.66 1.28
C LEU A 2 9.20 -2.68 1.23
N VAL A 3 9.60 -3.21 2.38
CA VAL A 3 10.73 -4.12 2.49
C VAL A 3 10.36 -5.32 3.36
N MET A 4 10.81 -6.50 2.96
CA MET A 4 10.65 -7.73 3.72
C MET A 4 12.00 -8.31 4.09
N PHE A 5 12.10 -8.78 5.33
CA PHE A 5 13.32 -9.36 5.87
C PHE A 5 13.04 -10.73 6.49
N GLY A 6 14.05 -11.60 6.48
CA GLY A 6 14.05 -12.85 7.24
C GLY A 6 15.44 -13.16 7.77
N ALA A 7 15.56 -13.82 8.92
CA ALA A 7 16.87 -14.25 9.42
C ALA A 7 17.19 -15.66 8.93
N LEU A 8 18.40 -15.92 8.45
CA LEU A 8 18.82 -17.26 8.01
C LEU A 8 18.98 -18.22 9.21
N LYS A 9 18.68 -19.51 9.02
CA LYS A 9 18.87 -20.60 10.01
C LYS A 9 20.34 -20.87 10.39
N THR A 10 21.31 -20.19 9.80
CA THR A 10 22.74 -20.46 10.02
C THR A 10 23.25 -19.86 11.33
N SER A 11 24.38 -20.39 11.86
CA SER A 11 24.94 -20.05 13.17
C SER A 11 25.44 -18.60 13.34
N GLN A 12 25.18 -17.71 12.37
CA GLN A 12 25.53 -16.28 12.43
C GLN A 12 24.33 -15.33 12.31
N GLY A 13 23.07 -15.82 12.23
CA GLY A 13 21.89 -14.96 12.35
C GLY A 13 21.81 -13.78 11.37
N ALA A 14 22.36 -13.94 10.16
CA ALA A 14 22.33 -12.89 9.15
C ALA A 14 20.90 -12.62 8.67
N THR A 15 20.53 -11.34 8.61
CA THR A 15 19.27 -10.88 8.00
C THR A 15 19.41 -10.86 6.48
N LEU A 16 18.45 -11.49 5.80
CA LEU A 16 18.27 -11.51 4.37
C LEU A 16 17.11 -10.57 4.01
N THR A 17 17.32 -9.70 3.03
CA THR A 17 16.22 -8.96 2.37
C THR A 17 15.57 -9.89 1.36
N LEU A 18 14.28 -10.14 1.53
CA LEU A 18 13.47 -11.07 0.73
C LEU A 18 12.69 -10.34 -0.37
N LEU A 19 12.34 -9.07 -0.12
CA LEU A 19 11.70 -8.15 -1.05
C LEU A 19 12.19 -6.74 -0.70
N ASP A 20 12.50 -5.95 -1.72
CA ASP A 20 12.79 -4.52 -1.61
C ASP A 20 12.02 -3.80 -2.72
N GLU A 21 10.84 -3.31 -2.36
CA GLU A 21 9.93 -2.61 -3.27
C GLU A 21 10.09 -1.10 -3.09
N THR A 22 10.64 -0.48 -4.14
CA THR A 22 10.87 0.96 -4.24
C THR A 22 9.79 1.68 -5.04
N PHE A 23 8.84 0.94 -5.61
CA PHE A 23 7.81 1.41 -6.54
C PHE A 23 8.39 2.19 -7.72
N ASP A 24 9.58 1.84 -8.19
CA ASP A 24 10.19 2.44 -9.39
C ASP A 24 9.59 1.91 -10.72
N GLY A 25 8.59 1.03 -10.61
CA GLY A 25 7.77 0.50 -11.68
C GLY A 25 6.81 -0.57 -11.14
N SER A 26 6.10 -1.25 -12.04
CA SER A 26 5.12 -2.29 -11.70
C SER A 26 5.57 -3.72 -12.02
N THR A 27 6.85 -3.94 -12.33
CA THR A 27 7.33 -5.26 -12.79
C THR A 27 7.54 -6.28 -11.66
N GLN A 28 7.61 -5.83 -10.41
CA GLN A 28 7.88 -6.69 -9.25
C GLN A 28 6.62 -7.25 -8.59
N PHE A 29 5.43 -6.76 -8.97
CA PHE A 29 4.15 -7.16 -8.41
C PHE A 29 3.08 -7.30 -9.48
N GLN A 30 1.99 -7.96 -9.11
CA GLN A 30 0.75 -7.99 -9.89
C GLN A 30 -0.29 -7.07 -9.24
N ILE A 31 -1.16 -6.50 -10.06
CA ILE A 31 -2.28 -5.65 -9.61
C ILE A 31 -3.61 -6.27 -10.07
N SER A 32 -4.63 -6.24 -9.22
CA SER A 32 -5.97 -6.77 -9.53
C SER A 32 -6.76 -5.90 -10.51
N SER A 33 -6.37 -4.64 -10.65
CA SER A 33 -6.87 -3.68 -11.63
C SER A 33 -5.69 -2.93 -12.23
N GLU A 34 -5.82 -2.49 -13.47
CA GLU A 34 -4.86 -1.56 -14.08
C GLU A 34 -4.81 -0.26 -13.25
N PHE A 35 -3.66 0.44 -13.29
CA PHE A 35 -3.59 1.80 -12.75
C PHE A 35 -4.61 2.68 -13.48
N PHE A 36 -5.10 3.72 -12.84
CA PHE A 36 -6.03 4.64 -13.48
C PHE A 36 -5.92 6.01 -12.83
N SER A 37 -6.37 7.02 -13.57
CA SER A 37 -6.83 8.25 -12.98
C SER A 37 -7.88 8.90 -13.88
N ASP A 38 -8.84 9.58 -13.27
CA ASP A 38 -9.83 10.42 -13.93
C ASP A 38 -9.40 11.89 -14.08
N THR A 39 -8.18 12.26 -13.63
CA THR A 39 -7.64 13.64 -13.59
C THR A 39 -8.25 14.58 -12.54
N ALA A 40 -9.06 14.08 -11.63
CA ALA A 40 -9.58 14.80 -10.48
C ALA A 40 -9.14 14.11 -9.18
N ASP A 41 -10.04 13.33 -8.58
CA ASP A 41 -9.91 12.77 -7.23
C ASP A 41 -9.85 11.23 -7.24
N ASP A 42 -10.13 10.58 -8.38
CA ASP A 42 -10.16 9.11 -8.46
C ASP A 42 -8.87 8.61 -9.11
N PHE A 43 -8.04 7.90 -8.34
CA PHE A 43 -6.83 7.31 -8.90
C PHE A 43 -6.30 6.10 -8.15
N PHE A 44 -5.56 5.29 -8.90
CA PHE A 44 -4.68 4.26 -8.36
C PHE A 44 -3.41 4.19 -9.22
N GLY A 45 -2.25 4.38 -8.62
CA GLY A 45 -1.00 4.43 -9.37
C GLY A 45 0.24 4.54 -8.51
N ILE A 46 1.32 5.00 -9.12
CA ILE A 46 2.59 5.25 -8.46
C ILE A 46 2.95 6.72 -8.64
N LEU A 47 3.32 7.40 -7.56
CA LEU A 47 3.98 8.70 -7.62
C LEU A 47 5.47 8.58 -7.42
N ASN A 48 6.21 9.41 -8.14
CA ASN A 48 7.62 9.64 -7.89
C ASN A 48 7.81 10.38 -6.56
N ALA A 49 9.04 10.39 -6.05
CA ALA A 49 9.37 11.06 -4.79
C ALA A 49 9.12 12.58 -4.80
N ASP A 50 8.91 13.19 -5.97
CA ASP A 50 8.51 14.60 -6.10
C ASP A 50 7.04 14.85 -5.72
N GLY A 51 6.21 13.80 -5.62
CA GLY A 51 4.79 13.87 -5.34
C GLY A 51 3.95 14.54 -6.43
N ILE A 52 4.53 14.75 -7.63
CA ILE A 52 3.90 15.50 -8.72
C ILE A 52 3.82 14.66 -9.98
N THR A 53 4.83 13.85 -10.27
CA THR A 53 4.87 13.01 -11.46
C THR A 53 4.74 11.55 -11.08
N GLY A 54 4.22 10.71 -11.99
CA GLY A 54 4.00 9.31 -11.66
C GLY A 54 3.69 8.39 -12.83
N LEU A 55 3.44 7.13 -12.50
CA LEU A 55 2.95 6.10 -13.41
C LEU A 55 1.48 5.81 -13.10
N PHE A 56 0.62 6.21 -14.02
CA PHE A 56 -0.81 5.92 -14.05
C PHE A 56 -1.16 5.38 -15.44
N SER A 57 -2.12 4.46 -15.56
CA SER A 57 -2.73 4.17 -16.88
C SER A 57 -3.82 5.21 -17.14
N GLY A 58 -4.11 5.49 -18.42
CA GLY A 58 -5.00 6.55 -18.88
C GLY A 58 -6.50 6.42 -18.52
N GLY A 59 -6.86 6.04 -17.31
CA GLY A 59 -8.25 6.01 -16.88
C GLY A 59 -9.07 4.86 -17.49
N PRO A 60 -10.32 4.67 -17.03
CA PRO A 60 -11.21 3.64 -17.56
C PRO A 60 -11.61 3.94 -19.02
N GLY A 61 -10.86 3.38 -19.98
CA GLY A 61 -11.20 3.43 -21.41
C GLY A 61 -10.17 4.09 -22.32
N ASP A 62 -9.04 4.60 -21.82
CA ASP A 62 -7.93 5.02 -22.67
C ASP A 62 -6.93 3.88 -22.89
N VAL A 63 -7.12 3.18 -24.01
CA VAL A 63 -6.18 2.17 -24.50
C VAL A 63 -5.05 2.79 -25.33
N SER A 64 -4.81 4.10 -25.25
CA SER A 64 -3.76 4.78 -26.00
C SER A 64 -2.42 4.79 -25.26
N SER A 65 -1.78 3.62 -25.20
CA SER A 65 -0.32 3.52 -25.34
C SER A 65 0.54 4.51 -24.53
N ALA A 66 0.16 4.84 -23.29
CA ALA A 66 1.01 5.63 -22.41
C ALA A 66 2.21 4.76 -22.03
N LEU A 67 3.24 4.85 -22.85
CA LEU A 67 4.60 4.54 -22.44
C LEU A 67 4.85 5.26 -21.10
N PRO A 68 5.65 4.68 -20.19
CA PRO A 68 6.04 5.33 -18.95
C PRO A 68 6.45 6.79 -19.20
N GLY A 69 5.75 7.73 -18.56
CA GLY A 69 6.14 9.15 -18.51
C GLY A 69 5.86 10.01 -19.75
N THR A 70 4.71 9.88 -20.42
CA THR A 70 4.41 10.74 -21.59
C THR A 70 3.36 11.84 -21.40
N GLU A 71 2.49 11.78 -20.39
CA GLU A 71 1.68 12.93 -19.97
C GLU A 71 1.81 13.11 -18.45
N PRO A 72 2.14 14.31 -17.94
CA PRO A 72 2.21 14.54 -16.51
C PRO A 72 0.79 14.48 -15.96
N PHE A 73 0.39 13.32 -15.45
CA PHE A 73 -0.69 13.26 -14.49
C PHE A 73 -0.25 14.08 -13.28
N VAL A 74 -1.02 15.12 -12.97
CA VAL A 74 -0.86 15.94 -11.78
C VAL A 74 -1.93 15.45 -10.83
N VAL A 75 -1.53 14.74 -9.78
CA VAL A 75 -2.41 14.48 -8.64
C VAL A 75 -2.96 15.82 -8.18
N SER A 76 -4.25 15.87 -7.86
CA SER A 76 -4.88 17.08 -7.36
C SER A 76 -3.96 17.78 -6.36
N SER A 77 -3.85 19.11 -6.46
CA SER A 77 -3.04 19.89 -5.51
C SER A 77 -3.54 19.79 -4.06
N SER A 78 -4.70 19.15 -3.83
CA SER A 78 -5.21 18.81 -2.51
C SER A 78 -4.39 17.69 -1.85
N PHE A 79 -4.12 16.56 -2.53
CA PHE A 79 -3.40 15.43 -1.94
C PHE A 79 -1.94 15.77 -1.63
N GLN A 80 -1.60 15.86 -0.35
CA GLN A 80 -0.27 16.30 0.11
C GLN A 80 0.36 15.39 1.17
N VAL A 81 0.99 14.30 0.70
CA VAL A 81 1.86 13.48 1.55
C VAL A 81 3.35 13.80 1.36
N SER A 82 4.15 13.53 2.40
CA SER A 82 5.59 13.81 2.43
C SER A 82 6.38 12.70 3.14
N GLY A 83 7.72 12.72 3.09
CA GLY A 83 8.58 11.79 3.85
C GLY A 83 8.92 10.46 3.15
N PHE A 84 8.52 10.30 1.89
CA PHE A 84 8.97 9.22 1.02
C PHE A 84 10.28 9.59 0.33
N ASP A 85 11.28 8.71 0.41
CA ASP A 85 12.59 8.91 -0.23
C ASP A 85 12.62 8.41 -1.68
N ASN A 86 11.69 7.52 -2.03
CA ASN A 86 11.54 6.87 -3.33
C ASN A 86 10.12 7.11 -3.85
N ALA A 87 9.82 6.56 -5.02
CA ALA A 87 8.46 6.43 -5.47
C ALA A 87 7.59 5.62 -4.48
N TYR A 88 6.29 5.83 -4.57
CA TYR A 88 5.30 5.22 -3.68
C TYR A 88 4.00 4.97 -4.43
N LEU A 89 3.33 3.88 -4.05
CA LEU A 89 1.98 3.60 -4.50
C LEU A 89 1.02 4.59 -3.85
N VAL A 90 0.01 5.03 -4.61
CA VAL A 90 -1.05 5.91 -4.13
C VAL A 90 -2.42 5.45 -4.59
N ALA A 91 -3.43 5.73 -3.77
CA ALA A 91 -4.83 5.55 -4.15
C ALA A 91 -5.70 6.65 -3.54
N GLN A 92 -6.73 7.07 -4.26
CA GLN A 92 -7.80 7.93 -3.75
C GLN A 92 -9.11 7.55 -4.43
N ASP A 93 -10.22 7.57 -3.68
CA ASP A 93 -11.60 7.26 -4.11
C ASP A 93 -11.65 6.17 -5.19
N LEU A 94 -11.56 4.91 -4.75
CA LEU A 94 -11.44 3.79 -5.67
C LEU A 94 -12.77 3.39 -6.31
N ASP A 95 -13.91 3.97 -5.92
CA ASP A 95 -15.24 3.65 -6.49
C ASP A 95 -15.92 4.80 -7.23
N GLY A 96 -15.31 5.98 -7.23
CA GLY A 96 -15.57 7.07 -8.15
C GLY A 96 -15.42 6.69 -9.64
N GLU A 97 -16.26 7.31 -10.48
CA GLU A 97 -16.35 7.19 -11.95
C GLU A 97 -16.09 5.79 -12.60
N GLY A 98 -16.39 4.69 -11.89
CA GLY A 98 -16.25 3.31 -12.39
C GLY A 98 -14.94 2.62 -12.04
N GLY A 99 -14.18 3.14 -11.07
CA GLY A 99 -13.04 2.49 -10.43
C GLY A 99 -13.41 1.19 -9.68
N PRO A 100 -12.41 0.35 -9.35
CA PRO A 100 -12.60 -0.85 -8.55
C PRO A 100 -12.65 -0.53 -7.05
N LYS A 101 -13.79 -0.78 -6.38
CA LYS A 101 -13.97 -0.66 -4.90
C LYS A 101 -12.82 -1.19 -4.02
N GLU A 102 -12.06 -2.16 -4.53
CA GLU A 102 -10.90 -2.73 -3.86
C GLU A 102 -9.81 -3.03 -4.90
N VAL A 103 -8.57 -2.67 -4.57
CA VAL A 103 -7.38 -3.06 -5.33
C VAL A 103 -6.46 -3.92 -4.48
N THR A 104 -5.84 -4.91 -5.13
CA THR A 104 -4.85 -5.80 -4.52
C THR A 104 -3.54 -5.73 -5.30
N VAL A 105 -2.46 -5.43 -4.60
CA VAL A 105 -1.07 -5.56 -5.08
C VAL A 105 -0.47 -6.83 -4.49
N THR A 106 0.03 -7.72 -5.36
CA THR A 106 0.53 -9.05 -4.95
C THR A 106 1.98 -9.26 -5.35
N TRP A 107 2.81 -9.60 -4.37
CA TRP A 107 4.16 -10.15 -4.56
C TRP A 107 4.12 -11.66 -4.30
N GLU A 108 4.19 -12.46 -5.37
CA GLU A 108 4.10 -13.92 -5.29
C GLU A 108 5.47 -14.58 -5.27
N ASN A 109 5.50 -15.83 -4.78
CA ASN A 109 6.66 -16.72 -4.86
C ASN A 109 7.95 -16.15 -4.22
N LEU A 110 7.82 -15.34 -3.17
CA LEU A 110 8.94 -14.87 -2.39
C LEU A 110 9.64 -16.08 -1.73
N ASP A 111 10.91 -16.30 -2.06
CA ASP A 111 11.69 -17.42 -1.52
C ASP A 111 12.09 -17.13 -0.07
N ILE A 112 11.51 -17.89 0.86
CA ILE A 112 11.81 -17.83 2.29
C ILE A 112 12.52 -19.10 2.78
N SER A 113 13.01 -19.91 1.85
CA SER A 113 13.70 -21.15 2.17
C SER A 113 14.96 -20.88 3.00
N GLY A 114 15.10 -21.62 4.09
CA GLY A 114 16.22 -21.45 5.00
C GLY A 114 16.09 -20.27 5.98
N CYS A 115 15.00 -19.49 5.97
CA CYS A 115 14.70 -18.55 7.05
C CYS A 115 14.34 -19.28 8.35
N ALA A 116 14.80 -18.77 9.49
CA ALA A 116 14.48 -19.31 10.80
C ALA A 116 12.99 -19.13 11.12
N PRO A 117 12.37 -20.05 11.89
CA PRO A 117 10.99 -19.87 12.31
C PRO A 117 10.78 -18.53 13.02
N ASP A 118 9.66 -17.87 12.75
CA ASP A 118 9.25 -16.59 13.35
C ASP A 118 10.25 -15.44 13.14
N SER A 119 11.10 -15.55 12.12
CA SER A 119 12.09 -14.52 11.78
C SER A 119 11.65 -13.56 10.68
N LEU A 120 10.52 -13.83 10.02
CA LEU A 120 10.02 -13.01 8.92
C LEU A 120 9.47 -11.68 9.47
N ARG A 121 9.85 -10.57 8.83
CA ARG A 121 9.46 -9.21 9.19
C ARG A 121 9.03 -8.44 7.95
N PHE A 122 7.91 -7.75 8.07
CA PHE A 122 7.45 -6.73 7.14
C PHE A 122 7.86 -5.35 7.65
N ALA A 123 8.28 -4.48 6.74
CA ALA A 123 8.47 -3.05 6.97
C ALA A 123 7.87 -2.26 5.80
N GLY A 124 7.12 -1.20 6.08
CA GLY A 124 6.58 -0.33 5.05
C GLY A 124 6.37 1.08 5.56
N LYS A 125 6.58 2.07 4.68
CA LYS A 125 6.22 3.47 4.94
C LYS A 125 4.81 3.74 4.44
N PHE A 126 4.00 4.40 5.26
CA PHE A 126 2.61 4.76 4.96
C PHE A 126 2.35 6.22 5.35
N ALA A 127 1.52 6.90 4.58
CA ALA A 127 0.98 8.23 4.86
C ALA A 127 -0.50 8.24 4.45
N THR A 128 -1.21 9.29 4.81
CA THR A 128 -2.54 9.66 4.31
C THR A 128 -2.61 11.18 4.44
N ASP A 129 -3.24 11.87 3.51
CA ASP A 129 -3.40 13.30 3.55
C ASP A 129 -4.44 13.72 4.60
N ASP A 130 -4.36 14.97 5.03
CA ASP A 130 -5.48 15.64 5.70
C ASP A 130 -6.24 16.47 4.66
N ALA A 131 -7.55 16.27 4.58
CA ALA A 131 -8.40 17.03 3.68
C ALA A 131 -8.25 18.54 3.95
N ILE A 132 -8.65 19.35 2.97
CA ILE A 132 -8.53 20.82 3.06
C ILE A 132 -9.29 21.40 4.28
N ASP A 133 -10.30 20.68 4.80
CA ASP A 133 -11.05 21.06 5.99
C ASP A 133 -10.43 20.60 7.33
N GLY A 134 -9.33 19.85 7.26
CA GLY A 134 -8.56 19.35 8.40
C GLY A 134 -9.09 18.05 9.02
N ASP A 135 -10.09 17.42 8.39
CA ASP A 135 -10.47 16.05 8.69
C ASP A 135 -9.69 15.06 7.79
N PHE A 136 -9.82 13.77 8.11
CA PHE A 136 -9.34 12.67 7.28
C PHE A 136 -10.57 11.91 6.83
N ASP A 137 -10.56 11.31 5.65
CA ASP A 137 -11.85 10.89 5.07
C ASP A 137 -12.22 9.42 5.29
N PHE A 138 -11.36 8.59 5.91
CA PHE A 138 -11.68 7.17 6.08
C PHE A 138 -13.02 6.94 6.80
N ASP A 139 -13.84 6.10 6.19
CA ASP A 139 -15.09 5.57 6.67
C ASP A 139 -14.94 4.15 7.21
N ALA A 140 -16.00 3.63 7.84
CA ALA A 140 -15.95 2.36 8.57
C ALA A 140 -15.67 1.14 7.67
N ALA A 141 -15.88 1.26 6.36
CA ALA A 141 -15.60 0.21 5.40
C ALA A 141 -14.14 0.23 4.91
N ASP A 142 -13.43 1.35 5.06
CA ASP A 142 -12.14 1.56 4.43
C ASP A 142 -11.02 0.91 5.22
N PHE A 143 -10.05 0.41 4.45
CA PHE A 143 -8.86 -0.18 5.03
C PHE A 143 -7.69 -0.23 4.06
N VAL A 144 -6.52 -0.27 4.66
CA VAL A 144 -5.28 -0.71 4.01
C VAL A 144 -4.72 -1.89 4.78
N ARG A 145 -4.65 -3.05 4.15
CA ARG A 145 -4.24 -4.32 4.76
C ARG A 145 -2.98 -4.87 4.12
N ILE A 146 -2.09 -5.38 4.96
CA ILE A 146 -1.02 -6.29 4.55
C ILE A 146 -1.39 -7.70 4.97
N LEU A 147 -1.44 -8.62 4.02
CA LEU A 147 -1.70 -10.04 4.23
C LEU A 147 -0.48 -10.86 3.79
N ALA A 148 -0.21 -11.94 4.50
CA ALA A 148 0.81 -12.91 4.11
C ALA A 148 0.25 -14.33 4.09
N SER A 149 0.59 -15.09 3.05
CA SER A 149 0.35 -16.53 2.96
C SER A 149 1.67 -17.26 2.81
N LEU A 150 1.88 -18.29 3.64
CA LEU A 150 3.08 -19.14 3.61
C LEU A 150 2.74 -20.47 2.93
N ASP A 151 3.59 -20.91 2.00
CA ASP A 151 3.46 -22.19 1.27
C ASP A 151 2.05 -22.42 0.67
N ALA A 152 1.47 -21.37 0.08
CA ALA A 152 0.11 -21.35 -0.48
C ALA A 152 -0.99 -21.72 0.54
N GLY A 153 -0.74 -21.46 1.83
CA GLY A 153 -1.72 -21.54 2.90
C GLY A 153 -2.75 -20.40 2.88
N SER A 154 -3.50 -20.26 3.97
CA SER A 154 -4.46 -19.16 4.14
C SER A 154 -3.76 -17.82 4.40
N ASP A 155 -4.35 -16.73 3.91
CA ASP A 155 -3.89 -15.38 4.20
C ASP A 155 -4.01 -15.08 5.71
N THR A 156 -2.95 -14.53 6.27
CA THR A 156 -2.88 -14.04 7.65
C THR A 156 -2.72 -12.54 7.64
N LEU A 157 -3.52 -11.82 8.44
CA LEU A 157 -3.38 -10.38 8.60
C LEU A 157 -2.07 -10.04 9.31
N VAL A 158 -1.26 -9.20 8.67
CA VAL A 158 0.03 -8.71 9.19
C VAL A 158 -0.13 -7.31 9.76
N LEU A 159 -0.88 -6.46 9.07
CA LEU A 159 -1.12 -5.06 9.43
C LEU A 159 -2.45 -4.60 8.83
N GLU A 160 -3.21 -3.78 9.55
CA GLU A 160 -4.36 -3.05 9.02
C GLU A 160 -4.35 -1.60 9.54
N TRP A 161 -4.50 -0.66 8.61
CA TRP A 161 -4.97 0.70 8.85
C TRP A 161 -6.47 0.76 8.58
N SER A 162 -7.25 1.23 9.53
CA SER A 162 -8.68 1.52 9.36
C SER A 162 -9.17 2.43 10.49
N ILE A 163 -10.44 2.82 10.47
CA ILE A 163 -11.05 3.59 11.58
C ILE A 163 -11.74 2.68 12.61
N ASN A 164 -11.57 1.37 12.48
CA ASN A 164 -12.13 0.38 13.40
C ASN A 164 -11.66 0.66 14.83
N GLY A 165 -12.61 0.82 15.75
CA GLY A 165 -12.32 1.17 17.15
C GLY A 165 -12.29 2.66 17.47
N SER A 166 -12.48 3.55 16.48
CA SER A 166 -12.65 5.00 16.71
C SER A 166 -14.01 5.34 17.36
N GLY A 167 -15.01 4.47 17.19
CA GLY A 167 -16.40 4.72 17.61
C GLY A 167 -17.19 5.65 16.67
N ALA A 168 -16.57 6.10 15.59
CA ALA A 168 -17.19 6.85 14.52
C ALA A 168 -17.41 5.97 13.28
N SER A 169 -18.24 6.45 12.36
CA SER A 169 -18.59 5.73 11.14
C SER A 169 -18.04 6.36 9.88
N PHE A 170 -17.63 7.63 9.94
CA PHE A 170 -17.19 8.39 8.77
C PHE A 170 -16.17 9.48 9.10
N ASN A 171 -15.38 9.85 8.09
CA ASN A 171 -14.37 10.91 8.07
C ASN A 171 -13.47 10.87 9.31
N LYS A 172 -12.70 9.79 9.50
CA LYS A 172 -11.76 9.67 10.62
C LYS A 172 -10.36 9.35 10.17
N GLN A 173 -9.42 9.81 10.98
CA GLN A 173 -8.02 9.44 10.82
C GLN A 173 -7.83 7.92 11.00
N PRO A 174 -7.27 7.22 10.00
CA PRO A 174 -7.00 5.80 10.10
C PRO A 174 -5.91 5.51 11.13
N ARG A 175 -6.07 4.38 11.82
CA ARG A 175 -5.21 3.91 12.92
C ARG A 175 -4.81 2.46 12.74
N LEU A 176 -3.69 2.07 13.33
CA LEU A 176 -3.36 0.66 13.45
C LEU A 176 -4.40 -0.04 14.34
N THR A 177 -4.95 -1.13 13.84
CA THR A 177 -5.93 -1.93 14.60
C THR A 177 -5.33 -2.65 15.80
N ASP A 178 -4.03 -2.92 15.77
CA ASP A 178 -3.28 -3.56 16.87
C ASP A 178 -2.53 -2.56 17.77
N ASP A 179 -2.48 -1.28 17.39
CA ASP A 179 -1.97 -0.16 18.20
C ASP A 179 -2.74 1.13 17.91
N THR A 180 -3.85 1.33 18.62
CA THR A 180 -4.76 2.46 18.38
C THR A 180 -4.19 3.84 18.75
N ASN A 181 -2.97 3.90 19.31
CA ASN A 181 -2.26 5.16 19.55
C ASN A 181 -1.46 5.62 18.33
N THR A 182 -1.29 4.74 17.33
CA THR A 182 -0.59 5.06 16.09
C THR A 182 -1.62 5.31 14.99
N SER A 183 -1.71 6.57 14.57
CA SER A 183 -2.52 7.03 13.44
C SER A 183 -1.64 7.34 12.23
N LEU A 184 -2.17 7.25 11.01
CA LEU A 184 -1.48 7.82 9.84
C LEU A 184 -1.55 9.35 9.85
N THR A 185 -0.61 9.97 9.16
CA THR A 185 -0.51 11.42 8.98
C THR A 185 -0.03 11.72 7.56
N SER A 186 -0.04 12.98 7.15
CA SER A 186 0.53 13.45 5.88
C SER A 186 2.06 13.34 5.81
N THR A 187 2.71 12.86 6.87
CA THR A 187 4.12 12.46 6.86
C THR A 187 4.25 10.95 6.93
N ALA A 188 4.96 10.38 5.96
CA ALA A 188 5.22 8.96 5.85
C ALA A 188 5.94 8.43 7.09
N GLN A 189 5.36 7.40 7.68
CA GLN A 189 5.89 6.72 8.86
C GLN A 189 6.15 5.25 8.56
N GLU A 190 7.32 4.77 8.97
CA GLU A 190 7.66 3.35 8.83
C GLU A 190 7.01 2.54 9.96
N VAL A 191 6.34 1.46 9.56
CA VAL A 191 5.80 0.46 10.48
C VAL A 191 6.40 -0.89 10.17
N GLN A 192 6.76 -1.61 11.23
CA GLN A 192 7.28 -2.97 11.13
C GLN A 192 6.36 -3.97 11.84
N ARG A 193 6.19 -5.16 11.26
CA ARG A 193 5.38 -6.25 11.83
C ARG A 193 6.05 -7.60 11.65
N SER A 194 5.81 -8.48 12.61
CA SER A 194 6.27 -9.86 12.54
C SER A 194 5.28 -10.69 11.73
N ILE A 195 5.79 -11.53 10.84
CA ILE A 195 4.99 -12.54 10.16
C ILE A 195 5.30 -13.88 10.83
N PRO A 196 4.40 -14.40 11.67
CA PRO A 196 4.63 -15.64 12.40
C PRO A 196 4.68 -16.82 11.43
N GLY A 197 5.43 -17.85 11.82
CA GLY A 197 5.55 -19.09 11.07
C GLY A 197 6.86 -19.26 10.31
N SER A 198 6.86 -20.26 9.43
CA SER A 198 8.00 -20.65 8.60
C SER A 198 7.50 -21.37 7.36
N GLY A 199 8.26 -21.32 6.28
CA GLY A 199 7.93 -22.04 5.05
C GLY A 199 9.08 -22.06 4.08
N THR A 200 8.75 -22.28 2.81
CA THR A 200 9.67 -22.21 1.67
C THR A 200 9.31 -21.12 0.68
N SER A 201 8.03 -20.76 0.61
CA SER A 201 7.52 -19.69 -0.24
C SER A 201 6.54 -18.81 0.53
N MET A 202 6.42 -17.55 0.10
CA MET A 202 5.45 -16.62 0.64
C MET A 202 4.81 -15.80 -0.47
N THR A 203 3.53 -15.48 -0.29
CA THR A 203 2.83 -14.45 -1.04
C THR A 203 2.52 -13.31 -0.07
N LEU A 204 2.84 -12.08 -0.46
CA LEU A 204 2.46 -10.86 0.25
C LEU A 204 1.41 -10.14 -0.57
N LYS A 205 0.36 -9.63 0.09
CA LYS A 205 -0.67 -8.81 -0.53
C LYS A 205 -0.82 -7.51 0.22
N LEU A 206 -0.88 -6.41 -0.53
CA LEU A 206 -1.40 -5.13 -0.07
C LEU A 206 -2.82 -5.01 -0.65
N VAL A 207 -3.82 -4.88 0.21
CA VAL A 207 -5.23 -4.71 -0.19
C VAL A 207 -5.68 -3.34 0.28
N ILE A 208 -6.19 -2.54 -0.65
CA ILE A 208 -6.66 -1.18 -0.40
C ILE A 208 -8.14 -1.14 -0.78
N SER A 209 -8.97 -0.67 0.14
CA SER A 209 -10.38 -0.39 -0.05
C SER A 209 -10.63 1.02 0.46
N LEU A 210 -11.01 1.90 -0.46
CA LEU A 210 -11.34 3.32 -0.26
C LEU A 210 -12.60 3.55 -1.09
N ASP A 211 -13.74 3.17 -0.51
CA ASP A 211 -15.03 3.01 -1.22
C ASP A 211 -15.99 4.16 -0.89
N SER A 212 -15.44 5.34 -0.60
CA SER A 212 -16.16 6.55 -0.22
C SER A 212 -15.41 7.78 -0.80
N GLY A 213 -16.12 8.91 -0.86
CA GLY A 213 -15.94 9.89 -1.95
C GLY A 213 -14.62 10.69 -2.00
N ASP A 214 -13.77 10.64 -0.97
CA ASP A 214 -12.50 11.39 -0.96
C ASP A 214 -11.36 10.74 -0.14
N GLU A 215 -11.45 9.47 0.26
CA GLU A 215 -10.37 8.84 1.03
C GLU A 215 -9.09 8.60 0.23
N ASP A 216 -7.93 8.79 0.86
CA ASP A 216 -6.64 8.71 0.19
C ASP A 216 -5.54 7.98 1.00
N ILE A 217 -4.54 7.38 0.32
CA ILE A 217 -3.39 6.68 0.92
C ILE A 217 -2.11 6.77 0.06
#